data_AF-A0A944VW96-F1
#
_entry.id   AF-A0A944VW96-F1
#
_cell.length_a   1.000
_cell.length_b   1.000
_cell.length_c   1.000
_cell.angle_alpha   90.00
_cell.angle_beta   90.00
_cell.angle_gamma   90.00
#
_symmetry.space_group_name_H-M   'P 1'
#
loop_
_entity.id
_entity.type
_entity.pdbx_description
1 polymer ?
#
loop_
_entity_poly.entity_id
_entity_poly.type
_entity_poly.pdbx_seq_one_letter_code
_entity_poly.pdbx_strand_id
1 'polypeptide(L)'
;TPEINLKLKDLISKSDGKPIIFKFIDYLKKFTNDIILKTISELEAFLKEQAITISEDEHRSFVNWDEVNSINEADISLGSHTVNHPILTNEQTDIVENEISKSKEIIEKKTERDVLHFCYPNGNYNDEIRRVVSGSYKSACTTRAGFVSKYSDVYALNRIGINEEMVTDWRGNFSKYVFTLSLFLETIRK
;
A
#
# COMPACT_ATOMS: atom_id res chain seq x y z
N THR A 1 -21.25 -18.23 -20.47
CA THR A 1 -20.22 -17.98 -19.43
C THR A 1 -19.00 -18.79 -19.82
N PRO A 2 -17.82 -18.21 -20.07
CA PRO A 2 -16.66 -19.03 -20.38
C PRO A 2 -16.28 -19.79 -19.10
N GLU A 3 -16.35 -21.11 -19.16
CA GLU A 3 -15.85 -21.99 -18.11
C GLU A 3 -14.33 -21.78 -17.97
N ILE A 4 -13.93 -21.15 -16.87
CA ILE A 4 -12.52 -21.07 -16.50
C ILE A 4 -12.14 -22.44 -15.93
N ASN A 5 -11.70 -23.33 -16.82
CA ASN A 5 -11.24 -24.67 -16.50
C ASN A 5 -9.72 -24.63 -16.17
N LEU A 6 -9.36 -23.88 -15.14
CA LEU A 6 -7.98 -23.81 -14.64
C LEU A 6 -7.82 -24.81 -13.49
N LYS A 7 -7.04 -25.86 -13.69
CA LYS A 7 -6.65 -26.74 -12.57
C LYS A 7 -5.61 -25.99 -11.75
N LEU A 8 -5.76 -25.95 -10.43
CA LEU A 8 -4.89 -25.21 -9.51
C LEU A 8 -3.38 -25.52 -9.70
N LYS A 9 -3.05 -26.73 -10.14
CA LYS A 9 -1.68 -27.17 -10.50
C LYS A 9 -1.06 -26.41 -11.69
N ASP A 10 -1.88 -25.87 -12.58
CA ASP A 10 -1.45 -25.15 -13.79
C ASP A 10 -1.09 -23.69 -13.45
N LEU A 11 -1.59 -23.16 -12.32
CA LEU A 11 -1.22 -21.85 -11.76
C LEU A 11 0.16 -21.85 -11.10
N ILE A 12 0.58 -23.01 -10.60
CA ILE A 12 1.82 -23.19 -9.83
C ILE A 12 3.01 -23.52 -10.74
N SER A 13 2.78 -24.00 -11.98
CA SER A 13 3.83 -24.59 -12.83
C SER A 13 4.26 -23.78 -14.06
N LYS A 14 3.64 -22.62 -14.35
CA LYS A 14 4.00 -21.78 -15.52
C LYS A 14 4.11 -20.29 -15.18
N SER A 15 4.92 -19.57 -15.97
CA SER A 15 5.06 -18.10 -15.99
C SER A 15 3.73 -17.34 -16.09
N ASP A 16 2.66 -18.02 -16.53
CA ASP A 16 1.31 -17.50 -16.71
C ASP A 16 0.51 -17.40 -15.38
N GLY A 17 1.05 -17.90 -14.27
CA GLY A 17 0.39 -17.85 -12.96
C GLY A 17 0.38 -16.45 -12.34
N LYS A 18 1.43 -15.65 -12.56
CA LYS A 18 1.59 -14.32 -11.95
C LYS A 18 0.45 -13.35 -12.33
N PRO A 19 0.02 -13.23 -13.60
CA PRO A 19 -1.15 -12.42 -13.96
C PRO A 19 -2.46 -12.86 -13.29
N ILE A 20 -2.65 -14.16 -13.06
CA ILE A 20 -3.89 -14.67 -12.44
C ILE A 20 -3.87 -14.39 -10.93
N ILE A 21 -2.72 -14.54 -10.27
CA ILE A 21 -2.55 -14.17 -8.86
C ILE A 21 -2.87 -12.69 -8.66
N PHE A 22 -2.37 -11.79 -9.50
CA PHE A 22 -2.72 -10.37 -9.40
C PHE A 22 -4.21 -10.10 -9.58
N LYS A 23 -4.87 -10.76 -10.55
CA LYS A 23 -6.33 -10.66 -10.70
C LYS A 23 -7.09 -11.18 -9.47
N PHE A 24 -6.58 -12.24 -8.84
CA PHE A 24 -7.16 -12.78 -7.61
C PHE A 24 -6.97 -11.82 -6.43
N ILE A 25 -5.78 -11.23 -6.27
CA ILE A 25 -5.51 -10.18 -5.28
C ILE A 25 -6.46 -8.99 -5.51
N ASP A 26 -6.62 -8.53 -6.74
CA ASP A 26 -7.53 -7.42 -7.06
C ASP A 26 -9.01 -7.76 -6.84
N TYR A 27 -9.37 -9.04 -6.94
CA TYR A 27 -10.68 -9.52 -6.52
C TYR A 27 -10.85 -9.48 -5.00
N LEU A 28 -9.86 -9.98 -4.23
CA LEU A 28 -9.90 -10.01 -2.77
C LEU A 28 -9.95 -8.60 -2.16
N LYS A 29 -9.29 -7.62 -2.79
CA LYS A 29 -9.33 -6.20 -2.40
C LYS A 29 -10.74 -5.57 -2.40
N LYS A 30 -11.76 -6.26 -2.90
CA LYS A 30 -13.16 -5.79 -2.86
C LYS A 30 -13.87 -6.13 -1.55
N PHE A 31 -13.28 -6.97 -0.72
CA PHE A 31 -13.84 -7.41 0.55
C PHE A 31 -13.21 -6.66 1.72
N THR A 32 -13.81 -6.82 2.89
CA THR A 32 -13.27 -6.37 4.17
C THR A 32 -12.04 -7.20 4.57
N ASN A 33 -11.20 -6.63 5.40
CA ASN A 33 -9.94 -7.23 5.79
C ASN A 33 -10.11 -8.55 6.55
N ASP A 34 -11.18 -8.70 7.33
CA ASP A 34 -11.51 -9.97 8.01
C ASP A 34 -11.75 -11.11 7.01
N ILE A 35 -12.48 -10.85 5.92
CA ILE A 35 -12.72 -11.81 4.85
C ILE A 35 -11.42 -12.16 4.14
N ILE A 36 -10.57 -11.16 3.86
CA ILE A 36 -9.27 -11.37 3.21
C ILE A 36 -8.39 -12.26 4.09
N LEU A 37 -8.22 -11.93 5.38
CA LEU A 37 -7.41 -12.70 6.32
C LEU A 37 -7.93 -14.13 6.51
N LYS A 38 -9.26 -14.30 6.58
CA LYS A 38 -9.89 -15.62 6.64
C LYS A 38 -9.58 -16.43 5.38
N THR A 39 -9.72 -15.81 4.21
CA THR A 39 -9.43 -16.47 2.92
C THR A 39 -7.96 -16.90 2.82
N ILE A 40 -7.03 -16.06 3.27
CA ILE A 40 -5.60 -16.38 3.32
C ILE A 40 -5.35 -17.56 4.26
N SER A 41 -5.92 -17.54 5.47
CA SER A 41 -5.76 -18.62 6.44
C SER A 41 -6.32 -19.95 5.94
N GLU A 42 -7.48 -19.94 5.28
CA GLU A 42 -8.06 -21.13 4.64
C GLU A 42 -7.18 -21.64 3.49
N LEU A 43 -6.60 -20.74 2.69
CA LEU A 43 -5.67 -21.11 1.63
C LEU A 43 -4.38 -21.72 2.18
N GLU A 44 -3.81 -21.16 3.25
CA GLU A 44 -2.64 -21.71 3.93
C GLU A 44 -2.90 -23.12 4.48
N ALA A 45 -4.05 -23.32 5.13
CA ALA A 45 -4.48 -24.63 5.62
C ALA A 45 -4.62 -25.63 4.46
N PHE A 46 -5.29 -25.24 3.37
CA PHE A 46 -5.43 -26.07 2.18
C PHE A 46 -4.06 -26.46 1.58
N LEU A 47 -3.15 -25.51 1.41
CA LEU A 47 -1.80 -25.78 0.87
C LEU A 47 -1.02 -26.76 1.75
N LYS A 48 -1.14 -26.60 3.08
CA LYS A 48 -0.54 -27.53 4.05
C LYS A 48 -1.11 -28.94 3.94
N GLU A 49 -2.42 -29.10 3.77
CA GLU A 49 -3.06 -30.41 3.55
C GLU A 49 -2.58 -31.07 2.25
N GLN A 50 -2.28 -30.28 1.22
CA GLN A 50 -1.71 -30.76 -0.04
C GLN A 50 -0.18 -31.01 0.04
N ALA A 51 0.43 -30.90 1.22
CA ALA A 51 1.87 -31.00 1.43
C ALA A 51 2.68 -30.03 0.54
N ILE A 52 2.10 -28.87 0.20
CA ILE A 52 2.78 -27.80 -0.52
C ILE A 52 3.41 -26.87 0.52
N THR A 53 4.74 -26.87 0.60
CA THR A 53 5.47 -25.94 1.45
C THR A 53 5.61 -24.61 0.73
N ILE A 54 5.10 -23.54 1.35
CA ILE A 54 5.39 -22.16 0.94
C ILE A 54 6.78 -21.85 1.52
N SER A 55 7.76 -21.56 0.67
CA SER A 55 9.06 -21.05 1.16
C SER A 55 8.82 -19.69 1.80
N GLU A 56 9.22 -19.53 3.06
CA GLU A 56 9.28 -18.21 3.67
C GLU A 56 10.24 -17.35 2.84
N ASP A 57 9.83 -16.14 2.50
CA ASP A 57 10.73 -15.17 1.89
C ASP A 57 11.78 -14.81 2.95
N GLU A 58 13.03 -15.22 2.75
CA GLU A 58 14.14 -14.88 3.65
C GLU A 58 14.38 -13.36 3.69
N HIS A 59 13.79 -12.60 2.76
CA HIS A 59 13.85 -11.15 2.74
C HIS A 59 12.78 -10.51 3.62
N ARG A 60 13.25 -9.96 4.75
CA ARG A 60 12.45 -9.07 5.59
C ARG A 60 11.97 -7.84 4.81
N SER A 61 10.66 -7.71 4.67
CA SER A 61 10.04 -6.63 3.87
C SER A 61 9.75 -5.33 4.65
N PHE A 62 9.75 -5.37 5.99
CA PHE A 62 9.38 -4.23 6.85
C PHE A 62 10.46 -3.90 7.87
N VAL A 63 10.61 -2.61 8.18
CA VAL A 63 11.45 -2.11 9.28
C VAL A 63 10.91 -2.57 10.64
N ASN A 64 11.80 -2.77 11.61
CA ASN A 64 11.41 -3.07 13.00
C ASN A 64 11.54 -1.81 13.88
N TRP A 65 11.07 -1.89 15.13
CA TRP A 65 11.08 -0.73 16.03
C TRP A 65 12.48 -0.24 16.43
N ASP A 66 13.46 -1.14 16.54
CA ASP A 66 14.84 -0.75 16.87
C ASP A 66 15.45 0.08 15.73
N GLU A 67 15.18 -0.32 14.49
CA GLU A 67 15.60 0.44 13.31
C GLU A 67 14.88 1.77 13.19
N VAL A 68 13.56 1.79 13.41
CA VAL A 68 12.78 3.05 13.44
C VAL A 68 13.34 4.00 14.50
N ASN A 69 13.70 3.50 15.68
CA ASN A 69 14.28 4.31 16.75
C ASN A 69 15.73 4.72 16.46
N SER A 70 16.45 4.00 15.59
CA SER A 70 17.79 4.40 15.13
C SER A 70 17.78 5.53 14.12
N ILE A 71 16.62 5.85 13.52
CA ILE A 71 16.48 6.94 12.55
C ILE A 71 16.55 8.29 13.25
N ASN A 72 17.40 9.19 12.74
CA ASN A 72 17.48 10.58 13.19
C ASN A 72 16.25 11.40 12.75
N GLU A 73 15.60 12.07 13.69
CA GLU A 73 14.40 12.90 13.45
C GLU A 73 14.65 14.10 12.53
N ALA A 74 15.89 14.60 12.48
CA ALA A 74 16.23 15.74 11.64
C ALA A 74 16.11 15.45 10.13
N ASP A 75 16.19 14.18 9.73
CA ASP A 75 16.27 13.78 8.33
C ASP A 75 15.00 13.12 7.82
N ILE A 76 14.22 12.48 8.70
CA ILE A 76 13.08 11.63 8.32
C ILE A 76 11.88 11.86 9.25
N SER A 77 10.74 12.16 8.65
CA SER A 77 9.44 12.19 9.33
C SER A 77 8.76 10.81 9.29
N LEU A 78 8.13 10.41 10.40
CA LEU A 78 7.29 9.21 10.45
C LEU A 78 5.82 9.58 10.17
N GLY A 79 5.21 8.86 9.22
CA GLY A 79 3.79 8.97 8.89
C GLY A 79 3.02 7.70 9.24
N SER A 80 1.70 7.77 9.22
CA SER A 80 0.81 6.62 9.43
C SER A 80 0.26 6.08 8.12
N HIS A 81 0.04 4.77 8.08
CA HIS A 81 -0.56 4.05 6.95
C HIS A 81 -1.57 2.99 7.42
N THR A 82 -2.39 3.34 8.41
CA THR A 82 -3.30 2.42 9.17
C THR A 82 -2.56 1.37 9.99
N VAL A 83 -3.28 0.49 10.69
CA VAL A 83 -2.68 -0.60 11.48
C VAL A 83 -2.48 -1.82 10.60
N ASN A 84 -3.53 -2.22 9.86
CA ASN A 84 -3.56 -3.49 9.13
C ASN A 84 -3.64 -3.32 7.60
N HIS A 85 -3.52 -2.09 7.10
CA HIS A 85 -3.64 -1.77 5.67
C HIS A 85 -4.97 -2.25 5.02
N PRO A 86 -6.14 -2.10 5.67
CA PRO A 86 -7.41 -2.42 5.03
C PRO A 86 -7.75 -1.40 3.93
N ILE A 87 -8.55 -1.80 2.96
CA ILE A 87 -9.16 -0.84 2.03
C ILE A 87 -10.30 -0.16 2.79
N LEU A 88 -10.01 1.00 3.37
CA LEU A 88 -10.89 1.72 4.30
C LEU A 88 -12.31 1.94 3.77
N THR A 89 -12.49 2.08 2.45
CA THR A 89 -13.82 2.24 1.82
C THR A 89 -14.70 1.00 1.86
N ASN A 90 -14.13 -0.17 2.18
CA ASN A 90 -14.87 -1.42 2.35
C ASN A 90 -15.24 -1.68 3.81
N GLU A 91 -14.61 -0.97 4.75
CA GLU A 91 -14.74 -1.20 6.19
C GLU A 91 -15.89 -0.39 6.81
N GLN A 92 -16.33 -0.84 7.98
CA GLN A 92 -17.29 -0.10 8.81
C GLN A 92 -16.63 1.11 9.48
N THR A 93 -17.41 2.15 9.78
CA THR A 93 -16.92 3.42 10.35
C THR A 93 -16.09 3.24 11.61
N ASP A 94 -16.50 2.36 12.53
CA ASP A 94 -15.79 2.08 13.78
C ASP A 94 -14.40 1.45 13.53
N ILE A 95 -14.32 0.52 12.57
CA ILE A 95 -13.07 -0.08 12.12
C ILE A 95 -12.18 0.99 11.49
N VAL A 96 -12.73 1.84 10.62
CA VAL A 96 -12.00 2.95 9.98
C VAL A 96 -11.41 3.89 11.04
N GLU A 97 -12.20 4.33 12.02
CA GLU A 97 -11.75 5.21 13.09
C GLU A 97 -10.65 4.57 13.93
N ASN A 98 -10.80 3.29 14.28
CA ASN A 98 -9.79 2.55 15.03
C ASN A 98 -8.48 2.39 14.22
N GLU A 99 -8.56 1.98 12.95
CA GLU A 99 -7.39 1.82 12.08
C GLU A 99 -6.58 3.11 11.91
N ILE A 100 -7.29 4.24 11.77
CA ILE A 100 -6.69 5.56 11.58
C ILE A 100 -6.07 6.07 12.87
N SER A 101 -6.81 6.02 13.99
CA SER A 101 -6.35 6.58 15.27
C SER A 101 -5.30 5.72 15.96
N LYS A 102 -5.49 4.38 15.96
CA LYS A 102 -4.60 3.45 16.64
C LYS A 102 -3.23 3.37 15.99
N SER A 103 -3.16 3.48 14.67
CA SER A 103 -1.88 3.51 13.94
C SER A 103 -0.99 4.65 14.43
N LYS A 104 -1.56 5.86 14.54
CA LYS A 104 -0.88 7.02 15.13
C LYS A 104 -0.46 6.75 16.57
N GLU A 105 -1.39 6.35 17.44
CA GLU A 105 -1.09 6.08 18.85
C GLU A 105 0.07 5.10 19.04
N ILE A 106 0.09 4.01 18.25
CA ILE A 106 1.14 2.99 18.33
C ILE A 106 2.50 3.58 17.96
N ILE A 107 2.58 4.31 16.85
CA ILE A 107 3.84 4.90 16.38
C ILE A 107 4.33 5.96 17.37
N GLU A 108 3.47 6.88 17.80
CA GLU A 108 3.81 7.94 18.76
C GLU A 108 4.28 7.34 20.08
N LYS A 109 3.59 6.31 20.60
CA LYS A 109 4.00 5.61 21.83
C LYS A 109 5.33 4.87 21.70
N LYS A 110 5.64 4.33 20.53
CA LYS A 110 6.86 3.53 20.31
C LYS A 110 8.10 4.37 20.04
N THR A 111 7.91 5.58 19.52
CA THR A 111 9.00 6.42 19.01
C THR A 111 9.13 7.73 19.78
N GLU A 112 8.11 8.10 20.57
CA GLU A 112 8.00 9.39 21.26
C GLU A 112 8.02 10.61 20.30
N ARG A 113 7.64 10.37 19.03
CA ARG A 113 7.61 11.37 17.95
C ARG A 113 6.19 11.66 17.51
N ASP A 114 5.92 12.91 17.12
CA ASP A 114 4.65 13.29 16.52
C ASP A 114 4.42 12.61 15.16
N VAL A 115 3.23 12.06 14.95
CA VAL A 115 2.82 11.53 13.64
C VAL A 115 1.80 12.47 13.01
N LEU A 116 2.30 13.26 12.06
CA LEU A 116 1.55 14.38 11.48
C LEU A 116 0.88 14.05 10.14
N HIS A 117 1.34 13.00 9.45
CA HIS A 117 0.99 12.73 8.06
C HIS A 117 0.41 11.34 7.89
N PHE A 118 -0.57 11.21 7.01
CA PHE A 118 -1.24 9.95 6.72
C PHE A 118 -1.13 9.56 5.23
N CYS A 119 -1.14 8.27 4.94
CA CYS A 119 -1.23 7.74 3.59
C CYS A 119 -2.44 6.79 3.53
N TYR A 120 -3.34 6.98 2.58
CA TYR A 120 -4.50 6.07 2.42
C TYR A 120 -4.04 4.74 1.81
N PRO A 121 -4.37 3.58 2.40
CA PRO A 121 -4.16 2.28 1.78
C PRO A 121 -4.74 2.24 0.37
N ASN A 122 -3.90 1.88 -0.61
CA ASN A 122 -4.25 1.88 -2.05
C ASN A 122 -4.74 3.24 -2.61
N GLY A 123 -4.68 4.33 -1.82
CA GLY A 123 -5.21 5.65 -2.16
C GLY A 123 -6.73 5.79 -2.09
N ASN A 124 -7.45 4.80 -1.56
CA ASN A 124 -8.91 4.81 -1.47
C ASN A 124 -9.39 5.59 -0.24
N TYR A 125 -10.34 6.49 -0.45
CA TYR A 125 -11.02 7.24 0.60
C TYR A 125 -12.39 7.74 0.10
N ASN A 126 -13.25 8.12 1.04
CA ASN A 126 -14.49 8.86 0.82
C ASN A 126 -14.55 10.07 1.79
N ASP A 127 -15.60 10.88 1.73
CA ASP A 127 -15.70 12.10 2.56
C ASP A 127 -15.69 11.81 4.06
N GLU A 128 -16.26 10.68 4.49
CA GLU A 128 -16.29 10.28 5.89
C GLU A 128 -14.89 9.92 6.39
N ILE A 129 -14.18 9.05 5.67
CA ILE A 129 -12.79 8.67 5.95
C ILE A 129 -11.91 9.93 5.97
N ARG A 130 -12.07 10.83 4.99
CA ARG A 130 -11.34 12.09 4.93
C ARG A 130 -11.60 12.96 6.16
N ARG A 131 -12.84 13.03 6.67
CA ARG A 131 -13.16 13.75 7.91
C ARG A 131 -12.42 13.17 9.10
N VAL A 132 -12.41 11.85 9.26
CA VAL A 132 -11.67 11.17 10.35
C VAL A 132 -10.18 11.50 10.28
N VAL A 133 -9.58 11.43 9.08
CA VAL A 133 -8.17 11.79 8.86
C VAL A 133 -7.92 13.26 9.20
N SER A 134 -8.78 14.18 8.78
CA SER A 134 -8.61 15.62 9.05
C SER A 134 -8.68 15.98 10.53
N GLY A 135 -9.38 15.18 11.34
CA GLY A 135 -9.41 15.32 12.80
C GLY A 135 -8.16 14.78 13.50
N SER A 136 -7.39 13.90 12.84
CA SER A 136 -6.26 13.16 13.46
C SER A 136 -4.88 13.58 12.94
N TYR A 137 -4.79 14.10 11.71
CA TYR A 137 -3.54 14.39 11.01
C TYR A 137 -3.53 15.81 10.41
N LYS A 138 -2.34 16.29 10.03
CA LYS A 138 -2.15 17.60 9.37
C LYS A 138 -2.22 17.52 7.84
N SER A 139 -1.92 16.37 7.25
CA SER A 139 -2.08 16.13 5.82
C SER A 139 -2.21 14.64 5.50
N ALA A 140 -2.70 14.33 4.29
CA ALA A 140 -2.73 12.96 3.81
C ALA A 140 -2.52 12.85 2.29
N CYS A 141 -1.89 11.77 1.85
CA CYS A 141 -1.63 11.51 0.42
C CYS A 141 -2.37 10.28 -0.11
N THR A 142 -2.69 10.33 -1.40
CA THR A 142 -3.42 9.29 -2.16
C THR A 142 -2.50 8.68 -3.22
N THR A 143 -3.01 7.74 -4.01
CA THR A 143 -2.32 7.21 -5.21
C THR A 143 -2.74 7.92 -6.50
N ARG A 144 -3.61 8.94 -6.43
CA ARG A 144 -4.04 9.70 -7.60
C ARG A 144 -2.86 10.43 -8.21
N ALA A 145 -2.62 10.18 -9.50
CA ALA A 145 -1.55 10.81 -10.26
C ALA A 145 -1.77 12.32 -10.37
N GLY A 146 -0.77 13.11 -10.00
CA GLY A 146 -0.75 14.53 -10.30
C GLY A 146 0.06 15.40 -9.36
N PHE A 147 0.28 16.64 -9.80
CA PHE A 147 0.95 17.67 -9.04
C PHE A 147 0.03 18.31 -7.99
N VAL A 148 0.63 18.68 -6.86
CA VAL A 148 -0.02 19.43 -5.77
C VAL A 148 0.16 20.93 -6.01
N SER A 149 -0.88 21.71 -5.69
CA SER A 149 -0.84 23.17 -5.69
C SER A 149 -1.44 23.72 -4.39
N LYS A 150 -1.44 25.04 -4.20
CA LYS A 150 -2.10 25.68 -3.05
C LYS A 150 -3.62 25.48 -2.99
N TYR A 151 -4.24 24.99 -4.07
CA TYR A 151 -5.67 24.68 -4.13
C TYR A 151 -5.95 23.19 -3.97
N SER A 152 -4.91 22.36 -3.83
CA SER A 152 -5.08 20.94 -3.59
C SER A 152 -5.62 20.69 -2.19
N ASP A 153 -6.39 19.64 -2.06
CA ASP A 153 -6.88 19.19 -0.77
C ASP A 153 -5.72 18.60 0.05
N VAL A 154 -5.38 19.26 1.17
CA VAL A 154 -4.28 18.86 2.06
C VAL A 154 -4.49 17.47 2.66
N TYR A 155 -5.74 17.00 2.73
CA TYR A 155 -6.09 15.67 3.24
C TYR A 155 -6.30 14.65 2.12
N ALA A 156 -6.01 15.00 0.86
CA ALA A 156 -6.08 14.11 -0.28
C ALA A 156 -5.07 14.51 -1.37
N LEU A 157 -3.81 14.68 -0.97
CA LEU A 157 -2.74 15.09 -1.85
C LEU A 157 -2.50 14.04 -2.96
N ASN A 158 -2.37 14.51 -4.19
CA ASN A 158 -1.95 13.69 -5.31
C ASN A 158 -0.46 13.33 -5.18
N ARG A 159 -0.04 12.24 -5.83
CA ARG A 159 1.35 11.81 -5.92
C ARG A 159 1.73 11.52 -7.35
N ILE A 160 3.03 11.47 -7.63
CA ILE A 160 3.57 10.96 -8.88
C ILE A 160 4.16 9.60 -8.55
N GLY A 161 3.56 8.54 -9.09
CA GLY A 161 4.07 7.19 -8.92
C GLY A 161 5.35 7.03 -9.72
N ILE A 162 6.46 6.75 -9.06
CA ILE A 162 7.74 6.51 -9.71
C ILE A 162 7.96 4.99 -9.75
N ASN A 163 8.25 4.46 -10.94
CA ASN A 163 8.64 3.08 -11.15
C ASN A 163 10.05 3.02 -11.76
N GLU A 164 10.59 1.81 -11.89
CA GLU A 164 11.95 1.60 -12.37
C GLU A 164 12.16 2.16 -13.79
N GLU A 165 11.20 1.99 -14.69
CA GLU A 165 11.24 2.49 -16.07
C GLU A 165 11.37 4.02 -16.16
N MET A 166 10.86 4.72 -15.15
CA MET A 166 10.95 6.18 -15.08
C MET A 166 12.31 6.68 -14.60
N VAL A 167 13.16 5.84 -14.01
CA VAL A 167 14.41 6.26 -13.36
C VAL A 167 15.66 5.55 -13.87
N THR A 168 15.55 4.43 -14.58
CA THR A 168 16.71 3.66 -15.05
C THR A 168 17.05 3.94 -16.52
N ASP A 169 18.35 3.92 -16.84
CA ASP A 169 18.82 3.91 -18.23
C ASP A 169 18.76 2.50 -18.85
N TRP A 170 19.15 2.40 -20.12
CA TRP A 170 19.21 1.13 -20.85
C TRP A 170 20.20 0.11 -20.26
N ARG A 171 21.04 0.49 -19.29
CA ARG A 171 21.95 -0.39 -18.56
C ARG A 171 21.44 -0.76 -17.17
N GLY A 172 20.23 -0.31 -16.79
CA GLY A 172 19.63 -0.54 -15.48
C GLY A 172 20.17 0.38 -14.37
N ASN A 173 20.96 1.41 -14.69
CA ASN A 173 21.47 2.34 -13.68
C ASN A 173 20.53 3.54 -13.51
N PHE A 174 20.49 4.12 -12.32
CA PHE A 174 19.78 5.37 -12.10
C PHE A 174 20.28 6.47 -13.06
N SER A 175 19.35 7.07 -13.80
CA SER A 175 19.61 8.17 -14.71
C SER A 175 18.76 9.37 -14.35
N LYS A 176 19.43 10.42 -13.84
CA LYS A 176 18.81 11.72 -13.59
C LYS A 176 18.12 12.28 -14.84
N TYR A 177 18.65 12.02 -16.03
CA TYR A 177 18.07 12.50 -17.28
C TYR A 177 16.77 11.80 -17.63
N VAL A 178 16.72 10.46 -17.48
CA VAL A 178 15.49 9.68 -17.68
C VAL A 178 14.44 10.11 -16.67
N PHE A 179 14.82 10.25 -15.40
CA PHE A 179 13.92 10.73 -14.34
C PHE A 179 13.36 12.13 -14.64
N THR A 180 14.23 13.07 -15.02
CA THR A 180 13.82 14.45 -15.34
C THR A 180 12.89 14.49 -16.54
N LEU A 181 13.20 13.72 -17.60
CA LEU A 181 12.37 13.62 -18.79
C LEU A 181 11.00 12.99 -18.46
N SER A 182 10.98 11.89 -17.70
CA SER A 182 9.74 11.24 -17.27
C SER A 182 8.85 12.19 -16.48
N LEU A 183 9.43 12.96 -15.54
CA LEU A 183 8.69 13.95 -14.76
C LEU A 183 8.15 15.10 -15.64
N PHE A 184 8.94 15.56 -16.61
CA PHE A 184 8.50 16.55 -17.58
C PHE A 184 7.33 16.03 -18.44
N LEU A 185 7.41 14.78 -18.91
CA LEU A 185 6.34 14.14 -19.68
C LEU A 185 5.04 14.01 -18.87
N GLU A 186 5.13 13.66 -17.59
CA GLU A 186 3.98 13.65 -16.69
C GLU A 186 3.38 15.05 -16.46
N THR A 187 4.18 16.12 -16.63
CA THR A 187 3.69 17.50 -16.51
C THR A 187 2.85 17.91 -17.71
N ILE A 188 3.19 17.44 -18.92
CA ILE A 188 2.51 17.80 -20.17
C ILE A 188 1.36 16.86 -20.56
N ARG A 189 1.22 15.70 -19.91
CA ARG A 189 0.15 14.72 -20.15
C ARG A 189 -1.23 15.14 -19.62
N LYS A 190 -1.34 16.34 -19.04
CA LYS A 190 -2.60 16.90 -18.53
C LYS A 190 -3.53 17.40 -19.63
#